data_AF-R9K6W2-F1
#
_entry.id   AF-R9K6W2-F1
#
_cell.length_a   1.000
_cell.length_b   1.000
_cell.length_c   1.000
_cell.angle_alpha   90.00
_cell.angle_beta   90.00
_cell.angle_gamma   90.00
#
_symmetry.space_group_name_H-M   'P 1'
#
loop_
_entity.id
_entity.type
_entity.pdbx_description
1 polymer ?
#
loop_
_entity_poly.entity_id
_entity_poly.type
_entity_poly.pdbx_seq_one_letter_code
_entity_poly.pdbx_strand_id
1 'polypeptide(L)'
;MRVQQTFYYQRHQMQDAAEKCTIPKTKMDVQSHPVKNAADYLSISSEGMEALRETISGLGTEPENMELYSVTNDVEMEHFWAMQEVRSTRPWKEGNANDNVEGLMKSIMDAYETLYDRIVKEHENGNRQVAYHPLQERPITLEEDLAGLDKAFERCMAMVEGYITCQQTNKRYGQGGAAWLAQQKKQQNQETEQEDYNYFDKAYQDTARSIMKSAREEFLALSQNRQNKKAAVEVLMGILNKNGHFRESTRKLFS
;
A
#
# COMPACT_ATOMS: atom_id res chain seq x y z
N MET A 1 -4.25 -18.29 -36.33
CA MET A 1 -4.03 -18.63 -34.91
C MET A 1 -2.97 -17.66 -34.38
N ARG A 2 -3.36 -16.68 -33.55
CA ARG A 2 -2.44 -15.70 -32.96
C ARG A 2 -2.21 -16.10 -31.50
N VAL A 3 -0.98 -16.43 -31.17
CA VAL A 3 -0.54 -16.72 -29.79
C VAL A 3 -0.38 -15.38 -29.08
N GLN A 4 -1.03 -15.24 -27.92
CA GLN A 4 -0.92 -14.07 -27.04
C GLN A 4 0.49 -14.00 -26.43
N GLN A 5 1.10 -12.82 -26.46
CA GLN A 5 2.35 -12.53 -25.77
C GLN A 5 2.08 -12.42 -24.26
N THR A 6 2.74 -13.27 -23.48
CA THR A 6 2.86 -13.14 -22.03
C THR A 6 3.84 -12.01 -21.71
N PHE A 7 3.37 -10.96 -21.02
CA PHE A 7 4.21 -9.85 -20.59
C PHE A 7 5.06 -10.27 -19.37
N TYR A 8 6.37 -10.32 -19.56
CA TYR A 8 7.34 -10.46 -18.48
C TYR A 8 7.54 -9.10 -17.79
N TYR A 9 7.39 -9.06 -16.47
CA TYR A 9 7.60 -7.86 -15.64
C TYR A 9 9.06 -7.39 -15.69
N GLN A 10 9.32 -6.21 -16.25
CA GLN A 10 10.64 -5.59 -16.32
C GLN A 10 10.81 -4.53 -15.23
N ARG A 11 11.79 -4.77 -14.35
CA ARG A 11 12.12 -4.08 -13.10
C ARG A 11 12.83 -2.73 -13.36
N HIS A 12 12.13 -1.72 -13.91
CA HIS A 12 12.78 -0.45 -14.28
C HIS A 12 12.68 0.70 -13.26
N GLN A 13 11.88 0.61 -12.20
CA GLN A 13 11.63 1.78 -11.34
C GLN A 13 12.53 1.91 -10.08
N MET A 14 13.43 0.94 -9.84
CA MET A 14 14.32 0.95 -8.65
C MET A 14 15.68 1.60 -8.90
N GLN A 15 16.05 1.94 -10.15
CA GLN A 15 17.35 2.54 -10.47
C GLN A 15 17.36 4.06 -10.22
N ASP A 16 16.27 4.77 -10.50
CA ASP A 16 16.22 6.24 -10.40
C ASP A 16 16.18 6.77 -8.96
N ALA A 17 15.75 5.96 -7.99
CA ALA A 17 15.69 6.37 -6.58
C ALA A 17 17.08 6.39 -5.92
N ALA A 18 18.01 5.56 -6.41
CA ALA A 18 19.38 5.49 -5.89
C ALA A 18 20.24 6.67 -6.38
N GLU A 19 19.97 7.23 -7.56
CA GLU A 19 20.75 8.34 -8.12
C GLU A 19 20.47 9.70 -7.46
N LYS A 20 19.33 9.86 -6.79
CA LYS A 20 18.92 11.13 -6.17
C LYS A 20 19.41 11.31 -4.73
N CYS A 21 20.04 10.29 -4.15
CA CYS A 21 20.48 10.29 -2.75
C CYS A 21 22.00 10.09 -2.64
N THR A 22 22.80 10.93 -3.28
CA THR A 22 24.26 10.95 -3.08
C THR A 22 24.78 12.32 -2.67
N ILE A 23 25.43 12.33 -1.51
CA ILE A 23 26.27 13.37 -0.91
C ILE A 23 27.36 13.82 -1.92
N PRO A 24 27.80 15.10 -1.91
CA PRO A 24 28.77 15.62 -2.88
C PRO A 24 30.09 14.85 -2.89
N LYS A 25 30.50 14.43 -4.09
CA LYS A 25 31.79 13.78 -4.39
C LYS A 25 32.95 14.72 -4.10
N THR A 26 33.53 14.64 -2.92
CA THR A 26 34.91 15.11 -2.71
C THR A 26 35.60 14.21 -1.71
N LYS A 27 36.69 13.60 -2.17
CA LYS A 27 37.62 12.68 -1.47
C LYS A 27 37.22 11.21 -1.48
N MET A 28 37.25 10.59 -2.67
CA MET A 28 37.61 9.18 -2.80
C MET A 28 38.98 9.13 -3.48
N ASP A 29 40.01 8.97 -2.67
CA ASP A 29 41.26 8.37 -3.13
C ASP A 29 41.50 7.16 -2.24
N VAL A 30 41.91 6.07 -2.90
CA VAL A 30 42.45 4.81 -2.34
C VAL A 30 41.44 3.81 -1.75
N GLN A 31 40.89 2.94 -2.61
CA GLN A 31 41.28 1.52 -2.68
C GLN A 31 40.46 0.83 -3.79
N SER A 32 41.14 0.51 -4.89
CA SER A 32 40.59 -0.25 -6.01
C SER A 32 40.53 -1.74 -5.69
N HIS A 33 39.37 -2.23 -5.29
CA HIS A 33 38.99 -3.62 -5.49
C HIS A 33 37.76 -3.64 -6.40
N PRO A 34 37.79 -4.37 -7.54
CA PRO A 34 36.63 -4.46 -8.40
C PRO A 34 35.58 -5.29 -7.66
N VAL A 35 34.59 -4.61 -7.07
CA VAL A 35 33.34 -5.25 -6.66
C VAL A 35 32.65 -5.65 -7.96
N LYS A 36 32.82 -6.91 -8.36
CA LYS A 36 31.89 -7.55 -9.29
C LYS A 36 30.53 -7.49 -8.59
N ASN A 37 29.55 -6.86 -9.22
CA ASN A 37 28.19 -6.71 -8.71
C ASN A 37 27.68 -8.06 -8.19
N ALA A 38 27.62 -8.23 -6.87
CA ALA A 38 27.06 -9.41 -6.20
C ALA A 38 25.52 -9.35 -6.23
N ALA A 39 24.98 -9.16 -7.44
CA ALA A 39 23.59 -9.36 -7.78
C ALA A 39 23.45 -10.58 -8.73
N ASP A 40 24.42 -11.50 -8.69
CA ASP A 40 24.21 -12.86 -9.14
C ASP A 40 23.15 -13.48 -8.23
N TYR A 41 22.01 -13.82 -8.82
CA TYR A 41 20.81 -14.31 -8.16
C TYR A 41 21.12 -15.47 -7.19
N LEU A 42 21.07 -15.21 -5.88
CA LEU A 42 20.91 -16.25 -4.87
C LEU A 42 19.55 -16.92 -5.11
N SER A 43 19.59 -18.06 -5.80
CA SER A 43 18.43 -18.91 -6.08
C SER A 43 18.60 -20.20 -5.30
N ILE A 44 17.58 -20.64 -4.59
CA ILE A 44 17.59 -21.96 -3.95
C ILE A 44 17.42 -22.99 -5.07
N SER A 45 18.25 -24.04 -5.05
CA SER A 45 18.14 -25.10 -6.06
C SER A 45 16.81 -25.84 -5.93
N SER A 46 16.36 -26.48 -7.01
CA SER A 46 15.18 -27.35 -6.99
C SER A 46 15.30 -28.45 -5.93
N GLU A 47 16.50 -29.03 -5.78
CA GLU A 47 16.76 -30.05 -4.75
C GLU A 47 16.69 -29.47 -3.34
N GLY A 48 17.21 -28.25 -3.12
CA GLY A 48 17.13 -27.58 -1.82
C GLY A 48 15.69 -27.28 -1.40
N MET A 49 14.84 -26.91 -2.36
CA MET A 49 13.41 -26.69 -2.12
C MET A 49 12.63 -27.99 -1.89
N GLU A 50 13.00 -29.06 -2.57
CA GLU A 50 12.39 -30.37 -2.37
C GLU A 50 12.75 -30.95 -0.99
N ALA A 51 14.02 -30.80 -0.57
CA ALA A 51 14.46 -31.16 0.77
C ALA A 51 13.73 -30.38 1.88
N LEU A 52 13.47 -29.08 1.66
CA LEU A 52 12.67 -28.25 2.58
C LEU A 52 11.22 -28.75 2.68
N ARG A 53 10.59 -29.08 1.55
CA ARG A 53 9.21 -29.62 1.52
C ARG A 53 9.11 -30.95 2.27
N GLU A 54 10.11 -31.81 2.09
CA GLU A 54 10.17 -33.13 2.73
C GLU A 54 10.36 -32.99 4.26
N THR A 55 11.19 -32.05 4.70
CA THR A 55 11.37 -31.75 6.15
C THR A 55 10.10 -31.18 6.78
N ILE A 56 9.41 -30.24 6.13
CA ILE A 56 8.14 -29.69 6.64
C ILE A 56 7.07 -30.78 6.73
N SER A 57 6.99 -31.64 5.72
CA SER A 57 6.03 -32.76 5.70
C SER A 57 6.34 -33.83 6.75
N GLY A 58 7.61 -34.04 7.07
CA GLY A 58 8.08 -35.03 8.05
C GLY A 58 8.01 -34.58 9.51
N LEU A 59 7.80 -33.29 9.79
CA LEU A 59 7.79 -32.75 11.16
C LEU A 59 6.52 -33.10 11.95
N GLY A 60 5.45 -33.62 11.33
CA GLY A 60 4.27 -34.18 12.01
C GLY A 60 3.54 -33.25 12.99
N THR A 61 3.94 -31.98 13.05
CA THR A 61 3.52 -30.94 14.00
C THR A 61 3.33 -29.69 13.17
N GLU A 62 2.13 -29.09 13.18
CA GLU A 62 2.04 -27.69 12.76
C GLU A 62 2.94 -26.90 13.72
N PRO A 63 3.95 -26.17 13.20
CA PRO A 63 4.90 -25.48 14.06
C PRO A 63 4.19 -24.37 14.82
N GLU A 64 3.89 -24.61 16.10
CA GLU A 64 3.51 -23.57 17.03
C GLU A 64 4.63 -22.53 17.10
N ASN A 65 4.31 -21.32 16.65
CA ASN A 65 5.02 -20.07 16.93
C ASN A 65 6.38 -19.87 16.25
N MET A 66 6.51 -20.34 15.01
CA MET A 66 7.42 -19.73 14.05
C MET A 66 6.59 -19.01 12.98
N GLU A 67 6.15 -17.78 13.27
CA GLU A 67 5.76 -16.82 12.23
C GLU A 67 7.04 -16.41 11.46
N LEU A 68 7.65 -17.37 10.76
CA LEU A 68 8.52 -17.12 9.63
C LEU A 68 7.62 -16.52 8.56
N TYR A 69 7.30 -15.21 8.63
CA TYR A 69 6.45 -14.43 7.70
C TYR A 69 5.80 -15.34 6.66
N SER A 70 4.84 -16.13 7.12
CA SER A 70 4.42 -17.32 6.39
C SER A 70 3.69 -16.80 5.18
N VAL A 71 4.35 -16.90 4.03
CA VAL A 71 3.78 -16.81 2.69
C VAL A 71 2.74 -15.70 2.61
N THR A 72 3.19 -14.48 2.30
CA THR A 72 2.29 -13.45 1.77
C THR A 72 1.30 -14.13 0.84
N ASN A 73 0.00 -14.04 1.12
CA ASN A 73 -1.01 -14.56 0.21
C ASN A 73 -0.68 -14.01 -1.18
N ASP A 74 -0.23 -14.85 -2.10
CA ASP A 74 0.37 -14.37 -3.35
C ASP A 74 -0.64 -13.57 -4.18
N VAL A 75 -1.92 -13.92 -4.05
CA VAL A 75 -3.06 -13.20 -4.62
C VAL A 75 -3.18 -11.79 -4.01
N GLU A 76 -3.06 -11.68 -2.68
CA GLU A 76 -3.06 -10.38 -1.98
C GLU A 76 -1.87 -9.51 -2.39
N MET A 77 -0.68 -10.09 -2.57
CA MET A 77 0.49 -9.34 -3.03
C MET A 77 0.40 -8.93 -4.48
N GLU A 78 -0.06 -9.81 -5.36
CA GLU A 78 -0.36 -9.48 -6.75
C GLU A 78 -1.27 -8.25 -6.80
N HIS A 79 -2.40 -8.29 -6.08
CA HIS A 79 -3.35 -7.18 -6.05
C HIS A 79 -2.80 -5.94 -5.38
N PHE A 80 -2.05 -6.07 -4.29
CA PHE A 80 -1.41 -4.92 -3.64
C PHE A 80 -0.50 -4.19 -4.62
N TRP A 81 0.41 -4.89 -5.29
CA TRP A 81 1.29 -4.26 -6.27
C TRP A 81 0.54 -3.71 -7.48
N ALA A 82 -0.50 -4.39 -7.95
CA ALA A 82 -1.36 -3.90 -9.01
C ALA A 82 -2.11 -2.60 -8.59
N MET A 83 -2.56 -2.49 -7.34
CA MET A 83 -3.17 -1.26 -6.82
C MET A 83 -2.15 -0.13 -6.82
N GLN A 84 -0.90 -0.40 -6.41
CA GLN A 84 0.18 0.59 -6.45
C GLN A 84 0.48 1.06 -7.87
N GLU A 85 0.49 0.16 -8.85
CA GLU A 85 0.70 0.49 -10.27
C GLU A 85 -0.43 1.37 -10.81
N VAL A 86 -1.70 1.03 -10.56
CA VAL A 86 -2.84 1.84 -10.98
C VAL A 86 -2.75 3.25 -10.38
N ARG A 87 -2.41 3.36 -9.09
CA ARG A 87 -2.23 4.64 -8.41
C ARG A 87 -1.08 5.47 -9.00
N SER A 88 0.01 4.81 -9.38
CA SER A 88 1.21 5.48 -9.90
C SER A 88 1.02 5.96 -11.35
N THR A 89 0.24 5.23 -12.14
CA THR A 89 -0.02 5.54 -13.57
C THR A 89 -1.17 6.54 -13.77
N ARG A 90 -1.99 6.78 -12.75
CA ARG A 90 -3.11 7.73 -12.79
C ARG A 90 -2.87 8.88 -11.82
N PRO A 91 -2.08 9.91 -12.20
CA PRO A 91 -2.04 11.14 -11.43
C PRO A 91 -3.46 11.70 -11.35
N TRP A 92 -3.96 11.87 -10.13
CA TRP A 92 -5.30 12.42 -9.90
C TRP A 92 -5.40 13.82 -10.52
N LYS A 93 -6.50 14.08 -11.23
CA LYS A 93 -6.68 15.30 -12.04
C LYS A 93 -6.98 16.56 -11.22
N GLU A 94 -7.33 16.40 -9.94
CA GLU A 94 -7.62 17.49 -9.00
C GLU A 94 -6.64 17.42 -7.83
N GLY A 95 -5.47 18.03 -7.98
CA GLY A 95 -4.37 17.89 -7.03
C GLY A 95 -3.73 16.49 -7.09
N ASN A 96 -2.45 16.40 -6.74
CA ASN A 96 -1.75 15.13 -6.68
C ASN A 96 -2.45 14.21 -5.65
N ALA A 97 -2.50 12.91 -5.97
CA ALA A 97 -3.07 11.85 -5.13
C ALA A 97 -2.51 11.83 -3.69
N ASN A 98 -1.39 12.50 -3.44
CA ASN A 98 -0.71 12.61 -2.15
C ASN A 98 -0.73 14.03 -1.56
N ASP A 99 -1.56 14.94 -2.07
CA ASP A 99 -1.63 16.33 -1.57
C ASP A 99 -2.27 16.40 -0.18
N ASN A 100 -3.18 15.47 0.13
CA ASN A 100 -3.73 15.29 1.47
C ASN A 100 -4.30 13.88 1.65
N VAL A 101 -4.84 13.61 2.84
CA VAL A 101 -5.42 12.30 3.19
C VAL A 101 -6.63 11.94 2.31
N GLU A 102 -7.47 12.91 1.94
CA GLU A 102 -8.62 12.66 1.05
C GLU A 102 -8.16 12.20 -0.34
N GLY A 103 -7.12 12.82 -0.90
CA GLY A 103 -6.52 12.42 -2.18
C GLY A 103 -6.01 10.98 -2.16
N LEU A 104 -5.35 10.60 -1.06
CA LEU A 104 -4.82 9.25 -0.89
C LEU A 104 -5.96 8.22 -0.85
N MET A 105 -6.99 8.47 -0.04
CA MET A 105 -8.17 7.61 0.07
C MET A 105 -8.88 7.44 -1.28
N LYS A 106 -9.07 8.53 -2.02
CA LYS A 106 -9.63 8.49 -3.39
C LYS A 106 -8.82 7.59 -4.30
N SER A 107 -7.49 7.73 -4.28
CA SER A 107 -6.60 6.93 -5.12
C SER A 107 -6.69 5.43 -4.84
N ILE A 108 -6.85 5.06 -3.57
CA ILE A 108 -7.00 3.66 -3.16
C ILE A 108 -8.35 3.13 -3.64
N MET A 109 -9.43 3.91 -3.53
CA MET A 109 -10.76 3.50 -4.00
C MET A 109 -10.84 3.35 -5.53
N ASP A 110 -10.25 4.26 -6.33
CA ASP A 110 -10.20 4.11 -7.80
C ASP A 110 -9.39 2.88 -8.22
N ALA A 111 -8.28 2.60 -7.52
CA ALA A 111 -7.48 1.41 -7.76
C ALA A 111 -8.25 0.13 -7.41
N TYR A 112 -8.95 0.12 -6.28
CA TYR A 112 -9.79 -1.01 -5.86
C TYR A 112 -10.88 -1.30 -6.89
N GLU A 113 -11.65 -0.30 -7.32
CA GLU A 113 -12.67 -0.48 -8.36
C GLU A 113 -12.09 -0.98 -9.67
N THR A 114 -10.95 -0.41 -10.09
CA THR A 114 -10.27 -0.82 -11.33
C THR A 114 -9.89 -2.30 -11.29
N LEU A 115 -9.35 -2.78 -10.17
CA LEU A 115 -8.98 -4.18 -10.03
C LEU A 115 -10.19 -5.08 -9.83
N TYR A 116 -11.20 -4.64 -9.08
CA TYR A 116 -12.45 -5.38 -8.94
C TYR A 116 -13.08 -5.68 -10.31
N ASP A 117 -13.22 -4.66 -11.15
CA ASP A 117 -13.78 -4.80 -12.50
C ASP A 117 -12.92 -5.69 -13.39
N ARG A 118 -11.59 -5.60 -13.23
CA ARG A 118 -10.64 -6.44 -13.96
C ARG A 118 -10.77 -7.91 -13.54
N ILE A 119 -10.82 -8.20 -12.24
CA ILE A 119 -10.97 -9.56 -11.70
C ILE A 119 -12.29 -10.17 -12.17
N VAL A 120 -13.42 -9.45 -11.98
CA VAL A 120 -14.73 -9.94 -12.44
C VAL A 120 -14.71 -10.27 -13.93
N LYS A 121 -14.05 -9.43 -14.74
CA LYS A 121 -13.89 -9.68 -16.17
C LYS A 121 -13.00 -10.88 -16.49
N GLU A 122 -11.88 -11.04 -15.79
CA GLU A 122 -10.95 -12.17 -16.00
C GLU A 122 -11.61 -13.52 -15.65
N HIS A 123 -12.62 -13.51 -14.77
CA HIS A 123 -13.39 -14.70 -14.39
C HIS A 123 -14.68 -14.90 -15.21
N GLU A 124 -14.95 -14.11 -16.26
CA GLU A 124 -16.13 -14.28 -17.15
C GLU A 124 -16.20 -15.69 -17.77
N ASN A 125 -15.04 -16.32 -18.01
CA ASN A 125 -14.93 -17.65 -18.63
C ASN A 125 -14.59 -18.75 -17.62
N GLY A 126 -14.81 -18.51 -16.32
CA GLY A 126 -14.45 -19.43 -15.24
C GLY A 126 -13.16 -19.05 -14.53
N ASN A 127 -12.61 -19.97 -13.74
CA ASN A 127 -11.48 -19.71 -12.85
C ASN A 127 -10.23 -19.22 -13.60
N ARG A 128 -9.64 -18.11 -13.11
CA ARG A 128 -8.34 -17.61 -13.56
C ARG A 128 -7.23 -18.57 -13.15
N GLN A 129 -6.28 -18.81 -14.05
CA GLN A 129 -5.07 -19.59 -13.74
C GLN A 129 -3.99 -18.67 -13.21
N VAL A 130 -3.34 -19.07 -12.11
CA VAL A 130 -2.23 -18.33 -11.51
C VAL A 130 -1.04 -19.24 -11.27
N ALA A 131 0.17 -18.68 -11.38
CA ALA A 131 1.42 -19.36 -11.13
C ALA A 131 2.26 -18.51 -10.17
N TYR A 132 2.31 -18.92 -8.90
CA TYR A 132 3.10 -18.22 -7.88
C TYR A 132 4.28 -19.09 -7.49
N HIS A 133 5.51 -18.58 -7.53
CA HIS A 133 6.67 -19.38 -7.13
C HIS A 133 6.69 -19.57 -5.60
N PRO A 134 6.81 -20.81 -5.05
CA PRO A 134 7.18 -22.09 -5.68
C PRO A 134 5.99 -23.01 -6.02
N LEU A 135 4.75 -22.53 -5.91
CA LEU A 135 3.53 -23.26 -6.24
C LEU A 135 3.41 -23.50 -7.76
N GLN A 136 2.86 -24.65 -8.13
CA GLN A 136 2.52 -24.95 -9.52
C GLN A 136 1.31 -24.12 -9.97
N GLU A 137 1.09 -24.06 -11.28
CA GLU A 137 -0.12 -23.47 -11.87
C GLU A 137 -1.36 -24.04 -11.19
N ARG A 138 -2.20 -23.16 -10.64
CA ARG A 138 -3.48 -23.57 -10.05
C ARG A 138 -4.60 -22.60 -10.47
N PRO A 139 -5.83 -23.12 -10.63
CA PRO A 139 -6.98 -22.27 -10.80
C PRO A 139 -7.32 -21.61 -9.47
N ILE A 140 -7.67 -20.33 -9.49
CA ILE A 140 -8.28 -19.61 -8.37
C ILE A 140 -9.72 -19.27 -8.70
N THR A 141 -10.59 -19.32 -7.70
CA THR A 141 -12.00 -18.95 -7.86
C THR A 141 -12.15 -17.43 -7.84
N LEU A 142 -13.26 -16.91 -8.36
CA LEU A 142 -13.59 -15.48 -8.26
C LEU A 142 -13.62 -15.01 -6.81
N GLU A 143 -14.18 -15.83 -5.92
CA GLU A 143 -14.27 -15.54 -4.49
C GLU A 143 -12.88 -15.44 -3.84
N GLU A 144 -11.97 -16.36 -4.18
CA GLU A 144 -10.59 -16.32 -3.72
C GLU A 144 -9.83 -15.09 -4.24
N ASP A 145 -9.99 -14.75 -5.52
CA ASP A 145 -9.32 -13.62 -6.16
C ASP A 145 -9.78 -12.28 -5.54
N LEU A 146 -11.10 -12.13 -5.35
CA LEU A 146 -11.68 -10.96 -4.68
C LEU A 146 -11.30 -10.88 -3.20
N ALA A 147 -11.22 -12.01 -2.48
CA ALA A 147 -10.72 -12.03 -1.11
C ALA A 147 -9.24 -11.60 -1.02
N GLY A 148 -8.43 -11.93 -2.02
CA GLY A 148 -7.08 -11.40 -2.15
C GLY A 148 -7.06 -9.89 -2.34
N LEU A 149 -7.92 -9.36 -3.21
CA LEU A 149 -8.07 -7.92 -3.42
C LEU A 149 -8.52 -7.19 -2.14
N ASP A 150 -9.43 -7.79 -1.35
CA ASP A 150 -9.87 -7.22 -0.08
C ASP A 150 -8.74 -7.12 0.94
N LYS A 151 -7.89 -8.15 1.04
CA LYS A 151 -6.70 -8.08 1.90
C LYS A 151 -5.69 -7.04 1.39
N ALA A 152 -5.54 -6.91 0.07
CA ALA A 152 -4.70 -5.86 -0.51
C ALA A 152 -5.21 -4.46 -0.16
N PHE A 153 -6.54 -4.26 -0.16
CA PHE A 153 -7.18 -3.03 0.28
C PHE A 153 -6.91 -2.74 1.76
N GLU A 154 -6.99 -3.74 2.65
CA GLU A 154 -6.65 -3.56 4.07
C GLU A 154 -5.20 -3.10 4.25
N ARG A 155 -4.25 -3.61 3.45
CA ARG A 155 -2.87 -3.10 3.44
C ARG A 155 -2.77 -1.66 2.98
N CYS A 156 -3.51 -1.27 1.94
CA CYS A 156 -3.57 0.11 1.51
C CYS A 156 -4.17 1.02 2.60
N MET A 157 -5.12 0.54 3.41
CA MET A 157 -5.63 1.30 4.56
C MET A 157 -4.54 1.53 5.62
N ALA A 158 -3.69 0.54 5.91
CA ALA A 158 -2.54 0.74 6.79
C ALA A 158 -1.57 1.81 6.26
N MET A 159 -1.47 1.98 4.93
CA MET A 159 -0.72 3.09 4.34
C MET A 159 -1.37 4.46 4.61
N VAL A 160 -2.70 4.54 4.67
CA VAL A 160 -3.42 5.77 5.05
C VAL A 160 -3.10 6.13 6.50
N GLU A 161 -3.18 5.16 7.41
CA GLU A 161 -2.83 5.35 8.83
C GLU A 161 -1.37 5.80 9.00
N GLY A 162 -0.45 5.15 8.28
CA GLY A 162 0.97 5.53 8.25
C GLY A 162 1.19 6.93 7.70
N TYR A 163 0.51 7.30 6.61
CA TYR A 163 0.60 8.63 6.03
C TYR A 163 0.07 9.71 7.01
N ILE A 164 -1.09 9.47 7.64
CA ILE A 164 -1.63 10.37 8.69
C ILE A 164 -0.63 10.54 9.83
N THR A 165 -0.05 9.43 10.32
CA THR A 165 0.94 9.45 11.39
C THR A 165 2.18 10.28 11.02
N CYS A 166 2.70 10.10 9.80
CA CYS A 166 3.80 10.88 9.27
C CYS A 166 3.45 12.37 9.22
N GLN A 167 2.26 12.73 8.74
CA GLN A 167 1.84 14.13 8.69
C GLN A 167 1.66 14.75 10.07
N GLN A 168 1.07 14.04 11.03
CA GLN A 168 0.91 14.49 12.42
C GLN A 168 2.28 14.72 13.07
N THR A 169 3.22 13.80 12.84
CA THR A 169 4.60 13.91 13.34
C THR A 169 5.34 15.07 12.68
N ASN A 170 5.21 15.22 11.36
CA ASN A 170 5.84 16.32 10.60
C ASN A 170 5.29 17.69 11.00
N LYS A 171 4.00 17.83 11.26
CA LYS A 171 3.44 19.10 11.73
C LYS A 171 4.05 19.53 13.07
N ARG A 172 4.39 18.57 13.94
CA ARG A 172 4.99 18.83 15.26
C ARG A 172 6.50 19.03 15.21
N TYR A 173 7.22 18.23 14.42
CA TYR A 173 8.68 18.16 14.43
C TYR A 173 9.35 18.54 13.11
N GLY A 174 8.60 18.98 12.10
CA GLY A 174 9.11 19.26 10.75
C GLY A 174 10.15 20.38 10.70
N GLN A 175 10.22 21.22 11.73
CA GLN A 175 11.29 22.23 11.90
C GLN A 175 12.53 21.69 12.65
N GLY A 176 12.55 20.41 13.00
CA GLY A 176 13.59 19.73 13.78
C GLY A 176 13.33 19.73 15.28
N GLY A 177 13.73 18.66 15.97
CA GLY A 177 13.52 18.49 17.42
C GLY A 177 14.12 19.61 18.29
N ALA A 178 15.21 20.22 17.83
CA ALA A 178 15.85 21.36 18.50
C ALA A 178 15.02 22.66 18.39
N ALA A 179 14.39 22.92 17.24
CA ALA A 179 13.51 24.08 17.05
C ALA A 179 12.24 23.94 17.88
N TRP A 180 11.68 22.73 17.96
CA TRP A 180 10.55 22.41 18.82
C TRP A 180 10.84 22.65 20.31
N LEU A 181 11.99 22.17 20.82
CA LEU A 181 12.42 22.43 22.20
C LEU A 181 12.62 23.93 22.49
N ALA A 182 13.14 24.68 21.52
CA ALA A 182 13.30 26.13 21.64
C ALA A 182 11.95 26.87 21.66
N GLN A 183 10.95 26.39 20.90
CA GLN A 183 9.60 26.94 20.89
C GLN A 183 8.84 26.64 22.18
N GLN A 184 8.95 25.42 22.74
CA GLN A 184 8.36 25.10 24.04
C GLN A 184 8.93 25.96 25.18
N LYS A 185 10.25 26.21 25.18
CA LYS A 185 10.87 27.11 26.17
C LYS A 185 10.39 28.56 26.04
N LYS A 186 10.02 29.02 24.84
CA LYS A 186 9.43 30.35 24.64
C LYS A 186 7.96 30.40 25.08
N GLN A 187 7.18 29.33 24.83
CA GLN A 187 5.79 29.21 25.22
C GLN A 187 5.61 29.07 26.75
N GLN A 188 6.56 28.47 27.47
CA GLN A 188 6.55 28.48 28.95
C GLN A 188 6.57 29.88 29.57
N ASN A 189 6.99 30.91 28.81
CA ASN A 189 7.06 32.30 29.27
C ASN A 189 5.89 33.17 28.79
N GLN A 190 4.92 32.63 28.04
CA GLN A 190 3.73 33.36 27.59
C GLN A 190 2.50 32.45 27.69
N GLU A 191 1.52 32.84 28.51
CA GLU A 191 0.19 32.22 28.52
C GLU A 191 -0.42 32.37 27.12
N THR A 192 -0.24 31.35 26.28
CA THR A 192 -0.89 31.24 24.99
C THR A 192 -1.70 29.95 25.02
N GLU A 193 -2.97 30.04 24.62
CA GLU A 193 -3.87 28.90 24.47
C GLU A 193 -3.16 27.84 23.63
N GLN A 194 -2.78 26.76 24.30
CA GLN A 194 -2.16 25.62 23.66
C GLN A 194 -3.23 24.99 22.78
N GLU A 195 -3.11 25.11 21.45
CA GLU A 195 -3.93 24.29 20.55
C GLU A 195 -3.63 22.83 20.92
N ASP A 196 -4.59 22.19 21.59
CA ASP A 196 -4.53 20.83 22.12
C ASP A 196 -4.63 19.82 20.97
N TYR A 197 -3.63 19.87 20.08
CA TYR A 197 -3.54 18.97 18.96
C TYR A 197 -2.91 17.66 19.45
N ASN A 198 -3.75 16.64 19.61
CA ASN A 198 -3.33 15.32 20.07
C ASN A 198 -2.30 14.73 19.10
N TYR A 199 -1.11 14.43 19.63
CA TYR A 199 0.09 14.04 18.87
C TYR A 199 -0.09 12.75 18.06
N PHE A 200 -0.96 11.88 18.55
CA PHE A 200 -1.50 10.75 17.81
C PHE A 200 -3.01 10.85 17.93
N ASP A 201 -3.61 11.69 17.07
CA ASP A 201 -5.06 11.73 16.95
C ASP A 201 -5.53 10.41 16.30
N LYS A 202 -5.62 9.39 17.16
CA LYS A 202 -6.06 8.05 16.83
C LYS A 202 -7.52 8.06 16.44
N ALA A 203 -8.33 8.98 17.00
CA ALA A 203 -9.72 9.12 16.59
C ALA A 203 -9.82 9.55 15.11
N TYR A 204 -8.93 10.44 14.64
CA TYR A 204 -8.84 10.80 13.23
C TYR A 204 -8.38 9.61 12.34
N GLN A 205 -7.41 8.81 12.80
CA GLN A 205 -6.99 7.59 12.09
C GLN A 205 -8.10 6.53 12.02
N ASP A 206 -8.76 6.26 13.15
CA ASP A 206 -9.89 5.33 13.26
C ASP A 206 -11.06 5.79 12.36
N THR A 207 -11.28 7.11 12.29
CA THR A 207 -12.28 7.71 11.39
C THR A 207 -11.90 7.49 9.92
N ALA A 208 -10.65 7.73 9.52
CA ALA A 208 -10.18 7.45 8.15
C ALA A 208 -10.40 5.98 7.78
N ARG A 209 -10.03 5.07 8.68
CA ARG A 209 -10.21 3.63 8.49
C ARG A 209 -11.68 3.26 8.34
N SER A 210 -12.55 3.80 9.20
CA SER A 210 -13.99 3.57 9.14
C SER A 210 -14.59 4.06 7.83
N ILE A 211 -14.21 5.26 7.36
CA ILE A 211 -14.70 5.82 6.09
C ILE A 211 -14.30 4.92 4.91
N MET A 212 -13.04 4.47 4.85
CA MET A 212 -12.57 3.59 3.79
C MET A 212 -13.31 2.24 3.78
N LYS A 213 -13.49 1.65 4.97
CA LYS A 213 -14.22 0.38 5.10
C LYS A 213 -15.67 0.51 4.63
N SER A 214 -16.38 1.54 5.10
CA SER A 214 -17.76 1.80 4.69
C SER A 214 -17.85 2.09 3.18
N ALA A 215 -16.89 2.83 2.61
CA ALA A 215 -16.87 3.11 1.18
C ALA A 215 -16.72 1.82 0.35
N ARG A 216 -15.85 0.90 0.76
CA ARG A 216 -15.70 -0.40 0.11
C ARG A 216 -16.99 -1.22 0.20
N GLU A 217 -17.58 -1.32 1.39
CA GLU A 217 -18.81 -2.10 1.63
C GLU A 217 -19.99 -1.57 0.79
N GLU A 218 -20.20 -0.25 0.76
CA GLU A 218 -21.23 0.37 -0.08
C GLU A 218 -20.95 0.15 -1.57
N PHE A 219 -19.69 0.28 -2.01
CA PHE A 219 -19.30 -0.01 -3.39
C PHE A 219 -19.58 -1.46 -3.78
N LEU A 220 -19.26 -2.43 -2.92
CA LEU A 220 -19.50 -3.85 -3.17
C LEU A 220 -21.00 -4.16 -3.29
N ALA A 221 -21.83 -3.58 -2.41
CA ALA A 221 -23.28 -3.72 -2.47
C ALA A 221 -23.89 -3.16 -3.78
N LEU A 222 -23.37 -2.03 -4.27
CA LEU A 222 -23.76 -1.48 -5.57
C LEU A 222 -23.23 -2.32 -6.74
N SER A 223 -22.03 -2.90 -6.57
CA SER A 223 -21.36 -3.67 -7.61
C SER A 223 -22.02 -5.01 -7.92
N GLN A 224 -22.75 -5.58 -6.97
CA GLN A 224 -23.54 -6.79 -7.16
C GLN A 224 -24.79 -6.59 -8.05
N ASN A 225 -25.17 -5.34 -8.35
CA ASN A 225 -26.41 -4.99 -9.05
C ASN A 225 -26.19 -4.28 -10.41
N ARG A 226 -24.99 -4.36 -11.03
CA ARG A 226 -24.53 -3.33 -11.98
C ARG A 226 -25.27 -3.22 -13.33
N GLN A 227 -25.68 -1.97 -13.61
CA GLN A 227 -25.63 -1.31 -14.93
C GLN A 227 -24.69 -0.09 -15.00
N ASN A 228 -24.06 0.38 -13.91
CA ASN A 228 -23.27 1.63 -13.90
C ASN A 228 -21.75 1.47 -13.74
N LYS A 229 -20.99 2.36 -14.38
CA LYS A 229 -19.51 2.46 -14.37
C LYS A 229 -19.05 3.59 -13.44
N LYS A 230 -18.03 3.34 -12.61
CA LYS A 230 -17.29 4.29 -11.75
C LYS A 230 -18.02 4.84 -10.53
N ALA A 231 -18.36 3.95 -9.59
CA ALA A 231 -19.09 4.30 -8.37
C ALA A 231 -18.20 4.46 -7.11
N ALA A 232 -17.00 3.86 -7.05
CA ALA A 232 -16.27 3.73 -5.78
C ALA A 232 -15.83 5.06 -5.19
N VAL A 233 -15.32 5.95 -6.05
CA VAL A 233 -14.86 7.29 -5.65
C VAL A 233 -16.06 8.17 -5.30
N GLU A 234 -17.18 8.03 -6.01
CA GLU A 234 -18.41 8.78 -5.74
C GLU A 234 -19.02 8.38 -4.39
N VAL A 235 -19.04 7.07 -4.09
CA VAL A 235 -19.43 6.53 -2.78
C VAL A 235 -18.55 7.10 -1.68
N LEU A 236 -17.22 7.02 -1.84
CA LEU A 236 -16.27 7.60 -0.88
C LEU A 236 -16.54 9.09 -0.66
N MET A 237 -16.74 9.85 -1.73
CA MET A 237 -17.03 11.29 -1.65
C MET A 237 -18.34 11.56 -0.92
N GLY A 238 -19.38 10.75 -1.15
CA GLY A 238 -20.64 10.81 -0.43
C GLY A 238 -20.47 10.65 1.08
N ILE A 239 -19.60 9.72 1.50
CA ILE A 239 -19.28 9.49 2.91
C ILE A 239 -18.41 10.63 3.47
N LEU A 240 -17.36 11.05 2.76
CA LEU A 240 -16.48 12.15 3.18
C LEU A 240 -17.26 13.45 3.38
N ASN A 241 -18.18 13.78 2.46
CA ASN A 241 -19.00 14.99 2.55
C ASN A 241 -19.93 15.01 3.76
N LYS A 242 -20.34 13.85 4.28
CA LYS A 242 -21.12 13.75 5.52
C LYS A 242 -20.26 13.83 6.78
N ASN A 243 -18.95 13.58 6.67
CA ASN A 243 -18.01 13.57 7.78
C ASN A 243 -17.32 14.93 7.95
N GLY A 244 -18.07 15.95 8.36
CA GLY A 244 -17.55 17.31 8.55
C GLY A 244 -16.35 17.40 9.51
N HIS A 245 -16.38 16.64 10.61
CA HIS A 245 -15.28 16.56 11.57
C HIS A 245 -13.98 16.05 10.92
N PHE A 246 -14.06 14.97 10.13
CA PHE A 246 -12.91 14.42 9.43
C PHE A 246 -12.25 15.47 8.53
N ARG A 247 -13.04 16.17 7.72
CA ARG A 247 -12.53 17.21 6.80
C ARG A 247 -11.94 18.41 7.53
N GLU A 248 -12.49 18.76 8.68
CA GLU A 248 -11.92 19.79 9.56
C GLU A 248 -10.55 19.36 10.10
N SER A 249 -10.43 18.14 10.63
CA SER A 249 -9.16 17.57 11.09
C SER A 249 -8.14 17.48 9.94
N THR A 250 -8.56 17.06 8.75
CA THR A 250 -7.70 17.06 7.55
C THR A 250 -7.22 18.47 7.23
N ARG A 251 -8.09 19.48 7.22
CA ARG A 251 -7.69 20.86 6.92
C ARG A 251 -6.70 21.39 7.95
N LYS A 252 -6.97 21.15 9.23
CA LYS A 252 -6.04 21.50 10.33
C LYS A 252 -4.71 20.79 10.16
N LEU A 253 -4.67 19.53 9.76
CA LEU A 253 -3.39 18.81 9.61
C LEU A 253 -2.51 19.39 8.49
N PHE A 254 -3.10 19.97 7.45
CA PHE A 254 -2.39 20.48 6.26
C PHE A 254 -2.33 22.02 6.17
N SER A 255 -2.83 22.74 7.19
CA SER A 255 -2.65 24.19 7.37
C SER A 255 -1.34 24.51 8.07
#